data_AF-A0A7J8NJR6-F1
#
_entry.id   AF-A0A7J8NJR6-F1
#
_cell.length_a   1.000
_cell.length_b   1.000
_cell.length_c   1.000
_cell.angle_alpha   90.00
_cell.angle_beta   90.00
_cell.angle_gamma   90.00
#
_symmetry.space_group_name_H-M   'P 1'
#
loop_
_entity.id
_entity.type
_entity.pdbx_description
1 polymer ?
#
loop_
_entity_poly.entity_id
_entity_poly.type
_entity_poly.pdbx_seq_one_letter_code
_entity_poly.pdbx_strand_id
1 'polypeptide(L)' 'RFGKFLEIQFDRRGRISGVAIRTYLLERSRVCQVSDPKRNYHCFYMLCAAPP' A
#
# COMPACT_ATOMS: atom_id res chain seq x y z
N ARG A 1 -5.90 -1.19 2.24
CA ARG A 1 -6.33 -2.57 2.53
C ARG A 1 -5.85 -3.46 1.39
N PHE A 2 -4.72 -4.14 1.61
CA PHE A 2 -4.13 -5.12 0.71
C PHE A 2 -3.11 -5.93 1.50
N GLY A 3 -2.91 -7.19 1.11
CA GLY A 3 -1.85 -8.02 1.66
C GLY A 3 -0.50 -7.60 1.09
N LYS A 4 0.54 -7.62 1.91
CA LYS A 4 1.92 -7.38 1.44
C LYS A 4 2.81 -8.52 1.91
N PHE A 5 3.64 -9.01 1.00
CA PHE A 5 4.78 -9.86 1.32
C PHE A 5 6.05 -9.06 1.13
N LEU A 6 6.87 -9.04 2.19
CA LEU A 6 8.17 -8.38 2.19
C LEU A 6 9.24 -9.46 2.15
N GLU A 7 10.03 -9.48 1.08
CA GLU A 7 11.20 -10.32 0.95
C GLU A 7 12.44 -9.48 1.24
N ILE A 8 13.19 -9.85 2.27
CA ILE A 8 14.47 -9.21 2.60
C ILE A 8 15.59 -10.11 2.11
N GLN A 9 16.44 -9.58 1.25
CA GLN A 9 17.55 -10.30 0.65
C GLN A 9 18.84 -9.95 1.36
N PHE A 10 19.64 -10.98 1.65
CA PHE A 10 20.92 -10.85 2.32
C PHE A 10 22.05 -11.29 1.40
N ASP A 11 23.20 -10.64 1.50
CA ASP A 11 24.44 -11.07 0.85
C ASP A 11 25.09 -12.24 1.61
N ARG A 12 26.18 -12.79 1.05
CA ARG A 12 26.95 -13.88 1.68
C ARG A 12 27.59 -13.51 3.02
N ARG A 13 27.64 -12.23 3.36
CA ARG A 13 28.16 -11.69 4.63
C ARG A 13 27.04 -11.35 5.61
N GLY A 14 25.78 -11.69 5.29
CA GLY A 14 24.61 -11.44 6.13
C GLY A 14 24.14 -9.98 6.15
N ARG A 15 24.58 -9.15 5.20
CA ARG A 15 24.13 -7.75 5.09
C ARG A 15 22.94 -7.67 4.15
N ILE A 16 22.05 -6.72 4.41
CA ILE A 16 20.90 -6.47 3.53
C ILE A 16 21.42 -6.04 2.16
N SER A 17 21.11 -6.83 1.13
CA SER A 17 21.45 -6.57 -0.26
C SER A 17 20.28 -5.98 -1.04
N GLY A 18 19.05 -6.24 -0.61
CA GLY A 18 17.86 -5.78 -1.29
C GLY A 18 16.58 -6.08 -0.53
N VAL A 19 15.50 -5.46 -0.98
CA VAL A 19 14.15 -5.69 -0.47
C VAL A 19 13.18 -5.70 -1.65
N ALA A 20 12.33 -6.73 -1.71
CA ALA A 20 11.24 -6.80 -2.68
C ALA A 20 9.90 -6.81 -1.95
N ILE A 21 8.95 -6.01 -2.43
CA ILE A 21 7.59 -5.95 -1.88
C ILE A 21 6.63 -6.46 -2.92
N ARG A 22 5.94 -7.56 -2.61
CA ARG A 22 4.83 -8.08 -3.43
C ARG A 22 3.52 -7.68 -2.80
N THR A 23 2.67 -7.03 -3.58
CA THR A 23 1.36 -6.55 -3.15
C THR A 23 0.28 -7.50 -3.67
N TYR A 24 -0.64 -7.91 -2.81
CA TYR A 24 -1.71 -8.85 -3.11
C TYR A 24 -3.07 -8.25 -2.78
N LEU A 25 -4.03 -8.50 -3.68
CA LEU A 25 -5.47 -8.29 -3.46
C LEU A 25 -5.78 -6.91 -2.86
N LEU A 26 -5.58 -5.87 -3.67
CA LEU A 26 -6.12 -4.56 -3.37
C LEU A 26 -7.66 -4.63 -3.38
N GLU A 27 -8.29 -4.08 -2.36
CA GLU A 27 -9.75 -3.91 -2.29
C GLU A 27 -10.24 -2.88 -3.32
N ARG A 28 -10.24 -3.26 -4.61
CA ARG A 28 -10.52 -2.36 -5.75
C ARG A 28 -11.92 -1.73 -5.67
N SER A 29 -12.92 -2.45 -5.15
CA SER A 29 -14.28 -1.93 -4.99
C SER A 29 -14.33 -0.66 -4.16
N ARG A 30 -13.45 -0.52 -3.14
CA ARG A 30 -13.38 0.67 -2.28
C ARG A 30 -13.06 1.95 -3.05
N VAL A 31 -12.42 1.86 -4.21
CA VAL A 31 -12.09 3.03 -5.03
C VAL A 31 -13.36 3.73 -5.52
N CYS A 32 -14.34 2.98 -6.02
CA CYS A 32 -15.56 3.52 -6.60
C CYS A 32 -16.77 3.44 -5.67
N GLN A 33 -16.75 2.54 -4.69
CA GLN A 33 -17.88 2.26 -3.80
C GLN A 33 -17.44 2.35 -2.35
N VAL A 34 -18.01 3.32 -1.62
CA VAL A 34 -17.73 3.54 -0.20
C VAL A 34 -19.02 3.26 0.58
N SER A 35 -19.01 2.21 1.40
CA SER A 35 -20.13 1.92 2.32
C SER A 35 -20.02 2.80 3.56
N ASP A 36 -21.09 3.50 3.91
CA ASP A 36 -21.22 4.23 5.19
C ASP A 36 -21.08 3.24 6.37
N PRO A 37 -20.25 3.49 7.41
CA PRO A 37 -19.44 4.67 7.75
C PRO A 37 -17.96 4.59 7.36
N LYS A 38 -17.60 3.75 6.39
CA LYS A 38 -16.20 3.60 5.96
C LYS A 38 -15.78 4.79 5.09
N ARG A 39 -14.49 5.11 5.12
CA ARG A 39 -13.86 6.13 4.26
C ARG A 39 -13.11 5.47 3.09
N ASN A 40 -12.85 6.24 2.04
CA ASN A 40 -12.02 5.80 0.91
C ASN A 40 -10.52 5.76 1.30
N TYR A 41 -9.63 5.41 0.37
CA TYR A 41 -8.19 5.46 0.58
C TYR A 41 -7.72 6.88 0.90
N HIS A 42 -6.73 6.97 1.80
CA HIS A 42 -6.25 8.26 2.31
C HIS A 42 -5.67 9.18 1.23
N CYS A 43 -5.09 8.63 0.16
CA CYS A 43 -4.51 9.43 -0.92
C CYS A 43 -5.52 10.39 -1.55
N PHE A 44 -6.78 10.00 -1.71
CA PHE A 44 -7.80 10.87 -2.28
C PHE A 44 -8.05 12.11 -1.40
N TYR A 45 -8.14 11.92 -0.08
CA TYR A 45 -8.30 13.06 0.84
C TYR A 45 -7.05 13.93 0.92
N MET A 46 -5.85 13.34 0.87
CA MET A 46 -4.59 14.08 0.87
C MET A 46 -4.43 14.92 -0.40
N LEU A 47 -4.84 14.38 -1.56
CA LEU A 47 -4.83 15.13 -2.83
C LEU A 47 -5.80 16.31 -2.78
N CYS A 48 -7.02 16.13 -2.26
CA CYS A 48 -7.98 17.22 -2.13
C CYS A 48 -7.57 18.30 -1.11
N ALA A 49 -6.72 17.95 -0.14
CA ALA A 49 -6.20 18.87 0.88
C ALA A 49 -4.85 19.50 0.48
N ALA A 50 -4.28 19.14 -0.66
CA ALA A 50 -3.03 19.71 -1.12
C ALA A 50 -3.24 21.19 -1.51
N PRO A 51 -2.30 22.09 -1.16
CA PRO A 51 -2.35 23.47 -1.61
C PRO A 51 -2.27 23.54 -3.15
N PRO A 52 -2.90 24.56 -3.77
CA PRO A 52 -2.95 24.71 -5.23
C PRO A 52 -1.58 24.95 -5.87
#